data_AF-A0A7C1XIA8-F1
#
_entry.id   AF-A0A7C1XIA8-F1
#
_cell.length_a   1.000
_cell.length_b   1.000
_cell.length_c   1.000
_cell.angle_alpha   90.00
_cell.angle_beta   90.00
_cell.angle_gamma   90.00
#
_symmetry.space_group_name_H-M   'P 1'
#
loop_
_entity.id
_entity.type
_entity.pdbx_description
1 polymer ?
#
loop_
_entity_poly.entity_id
_entity_poly.type
_entity_poly.pdbx_seq_one_letter_code
_entity_poly.pdbx_strand_id
1 'polypeptide(L)'
;MDHKKKALLAVLFVSIGLAAIAIIVASGSSDQAVRDDAMKILMAEVHVNGVVDLCQKKAENNPRLIEAARQWSKRNRRGLNLAEDALIAAGNISGREKKIIKRVTLSFMRRDINRYADKAAYCRAFKEALESGGLDVNARKDTAPALQRLQDLPPDS
;
A
#
# COMPACT_ATOMS: atom_id res chain seq x y z
N MET A 1 17.59 -12.64 39.48
CA MET A 1 18.31 -12.68 38.18
C MET A 1 17.83 -13.95 37.50
N ASP A 2 17.03 -13.94 36.44
CA ASP A 2 17.21 -13.23 35.17
C ASP A 2 15.86 -12.80 34.58
N HIS A 3 15.65 -11.48 34.52
CA HIS A 3 14.64 -10.87 33.67
C HIS A 3 15.24 -10.63 32.29
N LYS A 4 15.32 -11.65 31.43
CA LYS A 4 15.55 -11.42 30.00
C LYS A 4 14.19 -11.17 29.33
N LYS A 5 13.82 -9.90 29.48
CA LYS A 5 12.70 -9.21 28.86
C LYS A 5 12.55 -9.63 27.40
N LYS A 6 11.36 -10.14 27.08
CA LYS A 6 10.83 -10.24 25.72
C LYS A 6 10.93 -8.83 25.12
N ALA A 7 11.95 -8.59 24.32
CA ALA A 7 12.01 -7.43 23.45
C ALA A 7 10.99 -7.67 22.33
N LEU A 8 9.71 -7.48 22.65
CA LEU A 8 8.71 -7.17 21.65
C LEU A 8 9.16 -5.84 21.04
N LEU A 9 9.90 -5.93 19.94
CA LEU A 9 10.04 -4.83 18.98
C LEU A 9 8.64 -4.59 18.42
N ALA A 10 7.83 -3.85 19.17
CA ALA A 10 6.68 -3.16 18.63
C ALA A 10 7.24 -2.08 17.70
N VAL A 11 7.65 -2.49 16.50
CA VAL A 11 7.79 -1.58 15.38
C VAL A 11 6.36 -1.12 15.10
N LEU A 12 5.99 -0.03 15.76
CA LEU A 12 4.93 0.83 15.31
C LEU A 12 5.31 1.19 13.86
N PHE A 13 4.75 0.45 12.91
CA PHE A 13 4.40 1.05 11.63
C PHE A 13 3.47 2.19 12.02
N VAL A 14 4.08 3.34 12.33
CA VAL A 14 3.40 4.62 12.31
C VAL A 14 2.70 4.57 10.96
N SER A 15 1.38 4.43 11.01
CA SER A 15 0.50 4.50 9.87
C SER A 15 0.97 5.72 9.11
N ILE A 16 1.80 5.51 8.08
CA ILE A 16 2.30 6.62 7.28
C ILE A 16 1.03 7.07 6.63
N GLY A 17 0.50 8.16 7.17
CA GLY A 17 -0.69 8.76 6.66
C GLY A 17 -0.46 8.97 5.18
N LEU A 18 -1.15 8.17 4.37
CA LEU A 18 -1.74 8.62 3.12
C LEU A 18 -2.79 9.71 3.42
N ALA A 19 -2.49 10.65 4.31
CA ALA A 19 -3.35 11.75 4.70
C ALA A 19 -3.08 13.01 3.84
N ALA A 20 -2.30 12.89 2.77
CA ALA A 20 -1.91 14.04 1.95
C ALA A 20 -2.15 13.83 0.44
N ILE A 21 -3.28 13.22 0.10
CA ILE A 21 -3.97 13.49 -1.17
C ILE A 21 -5.44 13.78 -0.86
N ALA A 22 -5.69 14.82 -0.07
CA ALA A 22 -6.95 15.54 -0.17
C ALA A 22 -6.83 16.44 -1.41
N ILE A 23 -6.91 15.85 -2.60
CA ILE A 23 -7.31 16.62 -3.77
C ILE A 23 -8.74 17.05 -3.46
N ILE A 24 -9.01 18.34 -3.56
CA ILE A 24 -10.34 18.92 -3.42
C ILE A 24 -11.25 18.17 -4.40
N VAL A 25 -12.07 17.25 -3.90
CA VAL A 25 -13.14 16.64 -4.68
C VAL A 25 -14.44 17.21 -4.16
N ALA A 26 -14.93 18.21 -4.88
CA ALA A 26 -16.27 18.73 -4.73
C ALA A 26 -17.26 17.55 -4.81
N SER A 27 -18.14 17.42 -3.81
CA SER A 27 -19.37 16.61 -3.79
C SER A 27 -19.38 15.46 -4.80
N GLY A 28 -18.55 14.44 -4.56
CA GLY A 28 -18.36 13.35 -5.51
C GLY A 28 -19.63 12.52 -5.69
N SER A 29 -19.99 12.20 -6.93
CA SER A 29 -20.96 11.15 -7.25
C SER A 29 -20.58 9.83 -6.59
N SER A 30 -21.50 8.86 -6.55
CA SER A 30 -21.21 7.46 -6.17
C SER A 30 -19.89 6.96 -6.77
N ASP A 31 -19.67 7.30 -8.03
CA ASP A 31 -18.52 6.87 -8.82
C ASP A 31 -17.21 7.43 -8.24
N GLN A 32 -17.22 8.65 -7.72
CA GLN A 32 -16.02 9.23 -7.13
C GLN A 32 -15.62 8.54 -5.82
N ALA A 33 -16.59 8.15 -4.98
CA ALA A 33 -16.29 7.38 -3.77
C ALA A 33 -15.72 6.00 -4.11
N VAL A 34 -16.29 5.34 -5.15
CA VAL A 34 -15.78 4.07 -5.69
C VAL A 34 -14.34 4.23 -6.21
N ARG A 35 -14.07 5.29 -6.99
CA ARG A 35 -12.70 5.60 -7.47
C ARG A 35 -11.73 5.78 -6.32
N ASP A 36 -12.11 6.54 -5.30
CA ASP A 36 -11.23 6.82 -4.16
C ASP A 36 -10.89 5.55 -3.38
N ASP A 37 -11.85 4.65 -3.20
CA ASP A 37 -11.64 3.38 -2.52
C ASP A 37 -10.82 2.39 -3.34
N ALA A 38 -11.11 2.28 -4.64
CA ALA A 38 -10.29 1.51 -5.57
C ALA A 38 -8.84 2.01 -5.58
N MET A 39 -8.65 3.33 -5.65
CA MET A 39 -7.33 3.95 -5.62
C MET A 39 -6.57 3.65 -4.32
N LYS A 40 -7.21 3.65 -3.14
CA LYS A 40 -6.54 3.29 -1.88
C LYS A 40 -5.97 1.87 -1.93
N ILE A 41 -6.73 0.93 -2.48
CA ILE A 41 -6.32 -0.49 -2.58
C ILE A 41 -5.19 -0.65 -3.59
N LEU A 42 -5.32 -0.08 -4.79
CA LEU A 42 -4.28 -0.15 -5.83
C LEU A 42 -2.99 0.56 -5.40
N MET A 43 -3.09 1.62 -4.59
CA MET A 43 -1.93 2.30 -4.01
C MET A 43 -1.16 1.43 -3.01
N ALA A 44 -1.77 0.41 -2.42
CA ALA A 44 -1.05 -0.58 -1.62
C ALA A 44 -0.06 -1.38 -2.47
N GLU A 45 -0.45 -1.79 -3.68
CA GLU A 45 0.46 -2.47 -4.61
C GLU A 45 1.58 -1.54 -5.09
N VAL A 46 1.25 -0.30 -5.44
CA VAL A 46 2.26 0.70 -5.84
C VAL A 46 3.27 0.92 -4.71
N HIS A 47 2.81 0.96 -3.46
CA HIS A 47 3.68 1.08 -2.28
C HIS A 47 4.59 -0.14 -2.11
N VAL A 48 4.04 -1.36 -2.16
CA VAL A 48 4.82 -2.59 -2.01
C VAL A 48 5.90 -2.69 -3.08
N ASN A 49 5.53 -2.53 -4.35
CA ASN A 49 6.47 -2.63 -5.45
C ASN A 49 7.54 -1.52 -5.41
N GLY A 50 7.15 -0.31 -5.04
CA GLY A 50 8.10 0.80 -4.96
C GLY A 50 9.06 0.70 -3.77
N VAL A 51 8.63 0.21 -2.61
CA VAL A 51 9.52 -0.06 -1.48
C VAL A 51 10.49 -1.18 -1.82
N VAL A 52 10.02 -2.26 -2.46
CA VAL A 52 10.90 -3.35 -2.93
C VAL A 52 11.97 -2.80 -3.89
N ASP A 53 11.59 -2.02 -4.90
CA ASP A 53 12.52 -1.41 -5.85
C ASP A 53 13.56 -0.51 -5.15
N LEU A 54 13.12 0.30 -4.19
CA LEU A 54 14.01 1.16 -3.41
C LEU A 54 14.97 0.35 -2.53
N CYS A 55 14.48 -0.70 -1.87
CA CYS A 55 15.31 -1.60 -1.06
C CYS A 55 16.40 -2.27 -1.91
N GLN A 56 16.04 -2.78 -3.10
CA GLN A 56 16.99 -3.38 -4.03
C GLN A 56 18.06 -2.39 -4.51
N LYS A 57 17.67 -1.13 -4.76
CA LYS A 57 18.56 -0.11 -5.32
C LYS A 57 19.41 0.64 -4.29
N LYS A 58 18.94 0.76 -3.04
CA LYS A 58 19.47 1.73 -2.08
C LYS A 58 19.85 1.15 -0.72
N ALA A 59 19.54 -0.12 -0.45
CA ALA A 59 19.84 -0.74 0.83
C ALA A 59 20.56 -2.08 0.65
N GLU A 60 19.87 -3.09 0.12
CA GLU A 60 20.36 -4.45 0.05
C GLU A 60 19.65 -5.21 -1.08
N ASN A 61 20.42 -5.87 -1.95
CA ASN A 61 19.86 -6.82 -2.90
C ASN A 61 19.40 -8.07 -2.13
N ASN A 62 18.11 -8.14 -1.82
CA ASN A 62 17.53 -9.20 -0.99
C ASN A 62 16.48 -10.01 -1.78
N PRO A 63 16.82 -11.18 -2.33
CA PRO A 63 15.89 -12.02 -3.08
C PRO A 63 14.67 -12.47 -2.25
N ARG A 64 14.81 -12.60 -0.93
CA ARG A 64 13.68 -12.97 -0.06
C ARG A 64 12.64 -11.87 0.06
N LEU A 65 13.05 -10.60 -0.04
CA LEU A 65 12.11 -9.48 -0.09
C LEU A 65 11.27 -9.51 -1.38
N ILE A 66 11.90 -9.83 -2.52
CA ILE A 66 11.18 -10.01 -3.79
C ILE A 66 10.16 -11.14 -3.66
N GLU A 67 10.55 -12.29 -3.11
CA GLU A 67 9.63 -13.41 -2.93
C GLU A 67 8.50 -13.08 -1.95
N ALA A 68 8.78 -12.41 -0.84
CA ALA A 68 7.75 -11.95 0.10
C ALA A 68 6.72 -11.03 -0.59
N ALA A 69 7.17 -10.12 -1.45
CA ALA A 69 6.29 -9.25 -2.22
C ALA A 69 5.46 -10.03 -3.26
N ARG A 70 6.03 -11.06 -3.89
CA ARG A 70 5.27 -11.96 -4.79
C ARG A 70 4.19 -12.72 -4.05
N GLN A 71 4.49 -13.24 -2.86
CA GLN A 71 3.50 -13.94 -2.03
C GLN A 71 2.42 -13.00 -1.53
N TRP A 72 2.78 -11.78 -1.13
CA TRP A 72 1.81 -10.72 -0.84
C TRP A 72 0.89 -10.45 -2.04
N SER A 73 1.43 -10.27 -3.25
CA SER A 73 0.62 -10.05 -4.46
C SER A 73 -0.36 -11.20 -4.73
N LYS A 74 0.07 -12.46 -4.53
CA LYS A 74 -0.81 -13.63 -4.67
C LYS A 74 -1.98 -13.59 -3.68
N ARG A 75 -1.72 -13.31 -2.39
CA ARG A 75 -2.77 -13.26 -1.36
C ARG A 75 -3.78 -12.13 -1.61
N ASN A 76 -3.30 -11.00 -2.13
CA ASN A 76 -4.11 -9.80 -2.30
C ASN A 76 -4.75 -9.68 -3.70
N ARG A 77 -4.47 -10.61 -4.62
CA ARG A 77 -4.92 -10.57 -6.02
C ARG A 77 -6.41 -10.32 -6.18
N ARG A 78 -7.26 -11.01 -5.41
CA ARG A 78 -8.72 -10.84 -5.52
C ARG A 78 -9.15 -9.41 -5.18
N GLY A 79 -8.58 -8.81 -4.13
CA GLY A 79 -8.89 -7.44 -3.74
C GLY A 79 -8.35 -6.41 -4.72
N LEU A 80 -7.16 -6.67 -5.28
CA LEU A 80 -6.56 -5.82 -6.32
C LEU A 80 -7.39 -5.84 -7.60
N ASN A 81 -7.82 -7.01 -8.06
CA ASN A 81 -8.68 -7.14 -9.25
C ASN A 81 -10.03 -6.44 -9.04
N LEU A 82 -10.67 -6.63 -7.88
CA LEU A 82 -11.93 -5.93 -7.55
C LEU A 82 -11.76 -4.41 -7.60
N ALA A 83 -10.64 -3.90 -7.07
CA ALA A 83 -10.34 -2.47 -7.12
C ALA A 83 -10.09 -1.98 -8.56
N GLU A 84 -9.40 -2.78 -9.38
CA GLU A 84 -9.19 -2.47 -10.80
C GLU A 84 -10.52 -2.39 -11.56
N ASP A 85 -11.38 -3.40 -11.41
CA ASP A 85 -12.69 -3.46 -12.06
C ASP A 85 -13.57 -2.28 -11.64
N ALA A 86 -13.63 -1.98 -10.33
CA ALA A 86 -14.37 -0.84 -9.80
C ALA A 86 -13.83 0.51 -10.31
N LEU A 87 -12.51 0.64 -10.46
CA LEU A 87 -11.91 1.84 -11.02
C LEU A 87 -12.26 2.01 -12.50
N ILE A 88 -12.31 0.90 -13.26
CA ILE A 88 -12.69 0.91 -14.68
C ILE A 88 -14.16 1.31 -14.84
N ALA A 89 -15.06 0.71 -14.06
CA ALA A 89 -16.49 1.03 -14.05
C ALA A 89 -16.73 2.52 -13.75
N ALA A 90 -15.98 3.06 -12.79
CA ALA A 90 -16.07 4.47 -12.41
C ALA A 90 -15.28 5.44 -13.32
N GLY A 91 -14.95 5.05 -14.56
CA GLY A 91 -14.37 5.94 -15.58
C GLY A 91 -12.83 5.98 -15.65
N ASN A 92 -12.15 5.07 -14.95
CA ASN A 92 -10.69 4.90 -14.96
C ASN A 92 -9.92 6.14 -14.42
N ILE A 93 -8.59 6.10 -14.54
CA ILE A 93 -7.69 7.22 -14.27
C ILE A 93 -7.15 7.81 -15.58
N SER A 94 -7.25 9.12 -15.70
CA SER A 94 -6.71 9.88 -16.81
C SER A 94 -5.19 9.80 -16.88
N GLY A 95 -4.62 10.07 -18.05
CA GLY A 95 -3.16 10.15 -18.22
C GLY A 95 -2.51 11.22 -17.34
N ARG A 96 -3.24 12.29 -17.00
CA ARG A 96 -2.76 13.35 -16.08
C ARG A 96 -2.70 12.82 -14.65
N GLU A 97 -3.74 12.15 -14.18
CA GLU A 97 -3.78 11.53 -12.85
C GLU A 97 -2.67 10.49 -12.71
N LYS A 98 -2.48 9.59 -13.69
CA LYS A 98 -1.38 8.62 -13.71
C LYS A 98 -0.02 9.28 -13.50
N LYS A 99 0.25 10.41 -14.17
CA LYS A 99 1.49 11.18 -14.02
C LYS A 99 1.63 11.80 -12.62
N ILE A 100 0.55 12.35 -12.07
CA ILE A 100 0.55 12.94 -10.73
C ILE A 100 0.80 11.86 -9.68
N ILE A 101 0.04 10.76 -9.72
CA ILE A 101 0.20 9.61 -8.82
C ILE A 101 1.65 9.12 -8.86
N LYS A 102 2.19 8.83 -10.05
CA LYS A 102 3.58 8.37 -10.19
C LYS A 102 4.57 9.34 -9.53
N ARG A 103 4.45 10.65 -9.78
CA ARG A 103 5.36 11.66 -9.22
C ARG A 103 5.25 11.75 -7.70
N VAL A 104 4.02 11.80 -7.19
CA VAL A 104 3.72 11.97 -5.78
C VAL A 104 4.14 10.73 -5.01
N THR A 105 3.75 9.53 -5.45
CA THR A 105 4.05 8.29 -4.73
C THR A 105 5.54 7.99 -4.71
N LEU A 106 6.27 8.18 -5.82
CA LEU A 106 7.73 8.01 -5.82
C LEU A 106 8.43 8.99 -4.88
N SER A 107 7.95 10.24 -4.81
CA SER A 107 8.48 11.25 -3.88
C SER A 107 8.22 10.87 -2.42
N PHE A 108 7.01 10.38 -2.10
CA PHE A 108 6.69 9.91 -0.76
C PHE A 108 7.52 8.69 -0.35
N MET A 109 7.61 7.67 -1.19
CA MET A 109 8.38 6.47 -0.89
C MET A 109 9.88 6.76 -0.70
N ARG A 110 10.47 7.62 -1.54
CA ARG A 110 11.86 8.06 -1.36
C ARG A 110 12.05 8.82 -0.06
N ARG A 111 11.14 9.74 0.26
CA ARG A 111 11.21 10.47 1.53
C ARG A 111 11.08 9.53 2.72
N ASP A 112 10.21 8.53 2.63
CA ASP A 112 10.00 7.57 3.71
C ASP A 112 11.27 6.76 3.98
N ILE A 113 11.81 6.05 2.99
CA ILE A 113 13.03 5.25 3.17
C ILE A 113 14.24 6.09 3.60
N ASN A 114 14.32 7.34 3.16
CA ASN A 114 15.42 8.24 3.53
C ASN A 114 15.32 8.79 4.96
N ARG A 115 14.16 8.68 5.63
CA ARG A 115 14.05 9.02 7.06
C ARG A 115 14.75 8.01 7.95
N TYR A 116 14.97 6.79 7.46
CA TYR A 116 15.64 5.75 8.20
C TYR A 116 17.16 5.85 8.01
N ALA A 117 17.89 6.02 9.11
CA ALA A 117 19.35 5.99 9.13
C ALA A 117 19.86 4.63 8.65
N ASP A 118 19.30 3.55 9.21
CA ASP A 118 19.53 2.17 8.74
C ASP A 118 18.42 1.74 7.78
N LYS A 119 18.68 1.93 6.48
CA LYS A 119 17.76 1.51 5.41
C LYS A 119 17.64 -0.01 5.30
N ALA A 120 18.67 -0.77 5.68
CA ALA A 120 18.63 -2.22 5.63
C ALA A 120 17.70 -2.77 6.73
N ALA A 121 17.72 -2.19 7.93
CA ALA A 121 16.76 -2.52 8.98
C ALA A 121 15.32 -2.23 8.56
N TYR A 122 15.07 -1.09 7.91
CA TYR A 122 13.75 -0.79 7.32
C TYR A 122 13.31 -1.86 6.32
N CYS A 123 14.17 -2.24 5.38
CA CYS A 123 13.85 -3.26 4.37
C CYS A 123 13.58 -4.65 4.98
N ARG A 124 14.29 -5.02 6.06
CA ARG A 124 14.02 -6.25 6.81
C ARG A 124 12.66 -6.21 7.51
N ALA A 125 12.35 -5.13 8.21
CA ALA A 125 11.04 -4.96 8.87
C ALA A 125 9.90 -4.94 7.85
N PHE A 126 10.09 -4.30 6.70
CA PHE A 126 9.12 -4.30 5.61
C PHE A 126 8.86 -5.71 5.07
N LYS A 127 9.93 -6.51 4.87
CA LYS A 127 9.80 -7.92 4.49
C LYS A 127 9.01 -8.71 5.54
N GLU A 128 9.31 -8.55 6.82
CA GLU A 128 8.60 -9.23 7.92
C GLU A 128 7.10 -8.86 7.94
N ALA A 129 6.77 -7.60 7.65
CA ALA A 129 5.38 -7.15 7.52
C ALA A 129 4.66 -7.76 6.29
N LEU A 130 5.36 -7.99 5.18
CA LEU A 130 4.84 -8.74 4.03
C LEU A 130 4.65 -10.23 4.37
N GLU A 131 5.62 -10.86 5.03
CA GLU A 131 5.60 -12.28 5.38
C GLU A 131 4.50 -12.60 6.41
N SER A 132 4.28 -11.70 7.37
CA SER A 132 3.22 -11.83 8.39
C SER A 132 1.80 -11.49 7.92
N GLY A 133 1.65 -10.91 6.72
CA GLY A 133 0.36 -10.43 6.22
C GLY A 133 -0.09 -9.09 6.83
N GLY A 134 0.75 -8.44 7.65
CA GLY A 134 0.42 -7.12 8.23
C GLY A 134 0.22 -6.01 7.19
N LEU A 135 0.71 -6.21 5.97
CA LEU A 135 0.50 -5.32 4.83
C LEU A 135 -0.60 -5.78 3.86
N ASP A 136 -1.30 -6.89 4.14
CA ASP A 136 -2.39 -7.37 3.29
C ASP A 136 -3.54 -6.34 3.28
N VAL A 137 -4.20 -6.16 2.13
CA VAL A 137 -5.18 -5.09 1.90
C VAL A 137 -6.41 -5.21 2.79
N ASN A 138 -6.71 -6.42 3.27
CA ASN A 138 -7.77 -6.69 4.24
C ASN A 138 -7.33 -6.52 5.70
N ALA A 139 -6.03 -6.41 5.97
CA ALA A 139 -5.48 -6.26 7.31
C ALA A 139 -5.13 -4.80 7.65
N ARG A 140 -4.83 -3.97 6.64
CA ARG A 140 -4.45 -2.57 6.87
C ARG A 140 -5.67 -1.69 7.15
N LYS A 141 -5.56 -0.83 8.16
CA LYS A 141 -6.64 0.09 8.57
C LYS A 141 -7.08 1.07 7.48
N ASP A 142 -6.20 1.42 6.55
CA ASP A 142 -6.47 2.37 5.47
C ASP A 142 -7.13 1.74 4.25
N THR A 143 -6.94 0.43 4.02
CA THR A 143 -7.50 -0.26 2.85
C THR A 143 -8.64 -1.22 3.20
N ALA A 144 -8.69 -1.79 4.40
CA ALA A 144 -9.73 -2.75 4.76
C ALA A 144 -11.16 -2.18 4.68
N PRO A 145 -11.44 -0.94 5.16
CA PRO A 145 -12.77 -0.35 4.99
C PRO A 145 -13.11 -0.05 3.52
N ALA A 146 -12.11 0.32 2.71
CA ALA A 146 -12.31 0.56 1.27
C ALA A 146 -12.63 -0.75 0.55
N LEU A 147 -11.90 -1.82 0.85
CA LEU A 147 -12.15 -3.15 0.29
C LEU A 147 -13.56 -3.64 0.62
N GLN A 148 -13.99 -3.46 1.87
CA GLN A 148 -15.35 -3.83 2.27
C GLN A 148 -16.39 -3.08 1.43
N ARG A 149 -16.26 -1.75 1.30
CA ARG A 149 -17.21 -0.94 0.51
C ARG A 149 -17.25 -1.34 -0.97
N LEU A 150 -16.13 -1.75 -1.56
CA LEU A 150 -16.12 -2.27 -2.94
C LEU A 150 -16.78 -3.65 -3.05
N GLN A 151 -16.67 -4.50 -2.03
CA GLN A 151 -17.33 -5.81 -2.00
C GLN A 151 -18.83 -5.71 -1.84
N ASP A 152 -19.30 -4.64 -1.21
CA ASP A 152 -20.72 -4.35 -0.98
C ASP A 152 -21.39 -3.63 -2.16
N LEU A 153 -20.64 -3.35 -3.25
CA LEU A 153 -21.22 -2.78 -4.47
C LEU A 153 -22.15 -3.78 -5.16
N PRO A 154 -23.26 -3.31 -5.74
CA PRO A 154 -24.11 -4.15 -6.58
C PRO A 154 -23.30 -4.75 -7.74
N PRO A 155 -23.60 -5.99 -8.18
CA PRO A 155 -22.89 -6.62 -9.30
C PRO A 155 -23.02 -5.89 -10.65
N ASP A 156 -23.95 -4.93 -10.76
CA ASP A 156 -24.30 -4.21 -12.00
C ASP A 156 -24.09 -2.68 -11.92
N SER A 157 -23.38 -2.17 -10.91
CA SER A 157 -23.08 -0.72 -10.77
C SER A 157 -21.83 -0.30 -11.52
#